data_AF-A0A8H6D5U0-F1
#
_entry.id   AF-A0A8H6D5U0-F1
#
_cell.length_a   1.000
_cell.length_b   1.000
_cell.length_c   1.000
_cell.angle_alpha   90.00
_cell.angle_beta   90.00
_cell.angle_gamma   90.00
#
_symmetry.space_group_name_H-M   'P 1'
#
loop_
_entity.id
_entity.type
_entity.pdbx_description
1 polymer ?
#
loop_
_entity_poly.entity_id
_entity_poly.type
_entity_poly.pdbx_seq_one_letter_code
_entity_poly.pdbx_strand_id
1 'polypeptide(L)'
;MPSIEAHISTSSPVFDLESEHDYTISIDLFLQHSCAITFPTQNLRLFDSPMNKGGLTFTDTETGAEARRNTIFICGPGHEGSLREDNKGCFLTLHPGQKHTVEACISRMETGVGVIQIPPGSTAKEYREAREAQPKVWKWWKAENLENDKTYSVGVDKESTIKQWFEGSMEELLRKPLAERTDERMKKELVVINVTQAAEFTMKRPDSDGSLDWP
;
A
#
# COMPACT_ATOMS: atom_id res chain seq x y z
N MET A 1 -15.92 -21.38 1.00
CA MET A 1 -15.58 -19.99 1.32
C MET A 1 -14.21 -19.72 0.71
N PRO A 2 -14.05 -18.66 -0.10
CA PRO A 2 -12.75 -18.32 -0.66
C PRO A 2 -11.77 -17.88 0.45
N SER A 3 -10.48 -18.12 0.24
CA SER A 3 -9.38 -17.46 0.96
C SER A 3 -8.30 -17.05 -0.03
N ILE A 4 -7.40 -16.15 0.39
CA ILE A 4 -6.27 -15.70 -0.43
C ILE A 4 -4.99 -16.06 0.30
N GLU A 5 -4.08 -16.73 -0.39
CA GLU A 5 -2.70 -16.87 0.05
C GLU A 5 -1.88 -15.71 -0.48
N ALA A 6 -0.99 -15.17 0.36
CA ALA A 6 -0.13 -14.05 0.04
C ALA A 6 1.34 -14.42 0.24
N HIS A 7 2.13 -14.25 -0.80
CA HIS A 7 3.60 -14.32 -0.74
C HIS A 7 4.17 -12.93 -0.87
N ILE A 8 4.92 -12.49 0.14
CA ILE A 8 5.52 -11.18 0.20
C ILE A 8 7.00 -11.30 -0.17
N SER A 9 7.47 -10.38 -1.00
CA SER A 9 8.87 -10.22 -1.34
C SER A 9 9.25 -8.74 -1.31
N THR A 10 10.54 -8.48 -1.20
CA THR A 10 11.11 -7.14 -1.25
C THR A 10 12.20 -7.07 -2.31
N SER A 11 12.45 -5.88 -2.86
CA SER A 11 13.51 -5.69 -3.86
C SER A 11 14.91 -5.95 -3.30
N SER A 12 15.09 -5.85 -1.98
CA SER A 12 16.35 -6.07 -1.28
C SER A 12 16.11 -6.53 0.17
N PRO A 13 16.95 -7.43 0.72
CA PRO A 13 16.92 -7.78 2.14
C PRO A 13 17.40 -6.63 3.05
N VAL A 14 17.98 -5.58 2.48
CA VAL A 14 18.38 -4.37 3.19
C VAL A 14 17.61 -3.19 2.62
N PHE A 15 16.87 -2.49 3.47
CA PHE A 15 16.30 -1.19 3.12
C PHE A 15 17.30 -0.11 3.52
N ASP A 16 18.18 0.22 2.57
CA ASP A 16 19.24 1.21 2.71
C ASP A 16 18.75 2.59 2.27
N LEU A 17 18.61 3.52 3.22
CA LEU A 17 18.17 4.88 2.93
C LEU A 17 19.21 5.67 2.12
N GLU A 18 20.50 5.27 2.13
CA GLU A 18 21.57 5.84 1.30
C GLU A 18 21.45 5.45 -0.18
N SER A 19 20.63 4.44 -0.49
CA SER A 19 20.39 3.99 -1.86
C SER A 19 19.72 5.08 -2.71
N GLU A 20 20.12 5.18 -3.97
CA GLU A 20 19.42 6.02 -4.96
C GLU A 20 18.19 5.32 -5.56
N HIS A 21 18.02 4.03 -5.27
CA HIS A 21 16.95 3.20 -5.81
C HIS A 21 15.78 3.08 -4.84
N ASP A 22 14.58 3.07 -5.42
CA ASP A 22 13.35 2.79 -4.70
C ASP A 22 13.38 1.40 -4.04
N TYR A 23 12.74 1.31 -2.89
CA TYR A 23 12.52 0.06 -2.17
C TYR A 23 11.13 -0.47 -2.48
N THR A 24 11.04 -1.62 -3.14
CA THR A 24 9.77 -2.19 -3.60
C THR A 24 9.36 -3.33 -2.69
N ILE A 25 8.11 -3.34 -2.27
CA ILE A 25 7.46 -4.47 -1.62
C ILE A 25 6.43 -5.03 -2.61
N SER A 26 6.55 -6.32 -2.95
CA SER A 26 5.64 -7.03 -3.85
C SER A 26 4.87 -8.08 -3.08
N ILE A 27 3.58 -8.22 -3.37
CA ILE A 27 2.71 -9.24 -2.78
C ILE A 27 2.03 -10.00 -3.91
N ASP A 28 2.38 -11.27 -4.03
CA ASP A 28 1.72 -12.22 -4.92
C ASP A 28 0.51 -12.82 -4.20
N LEU A 29 -0.67 -12.62 -4.77
CA LEU A 29 -1.95 -13.12 -4.27
C LEU A 29 -2.39 -14.34 -5.07
N PHE A 30 -2.77 -15.40 -4.37
CA PHE A 30 -3.29 -16.64 -4.93
C PHE A 30 -4.67 -16.95 -4.36
N LEU A 31 -5.67 -17.02 -5.23
CA LEU A 31 -7.03 -17.34 -4.82
C LEU A 31 -7.18 -18.84 -4.55
N GLN A 32 -7.51 -19.17 -3.30
CA GLN A 32 -7.90 -20.51 -2.86
C GLN A 32 -9.42 -20.62 -2.92
N HIS A 33 -9.94 -20.88 -4.12
CA HIS A 33 -11.36 -21.05 -4.41
C HIS A 33 -11.56 -21.80 -5.72
N SER A 34 -12.75 -22.37 -5.95
CA SER A 34 -13.06 -23.07 -7.22
C SER A 34 -13.43 -22.12 -8.36
N CYS A 35 -13.89 -20.92 -8.04
CA CYS A 35 -14.38 -19.93 -9.00
C CYS A 35 -13.65 -18.61 -8.82
N ALA A 36 -13.56 -17.81 -9.90
CA ALA A 36 -13.06 -16.45 -9.79
C ALA A 36 -13.92 -15.61 -8.84
N ILE A 37 -13.30 -14.64 -8.19
CA ILE A 37 -13.99 -13.64 -7.38
C ILE A 37 -13.64 -12.25 -7.89
N THR A 38 -14.63 -11.36 -7.95
CA THR A 38 -14.45 -9.97 -8.35
C THR A 38 -14.89 -9.05 -7.22
N PHE A 39 -14.06 -8.10 -6.81
CA PHE A 39 -14.34 -7.23 -5.68
C PHE A 39 -13.81 -5.81 -5.93
N PRO A 40 -14.38 -4.79 -5.26
CA PRO A 40 -13.85 -3.44 -5.32
C PRO A 40 -12.38 -3.39 -4.87
N THR A 41 -11.51 -2.74 -5.62
CA THR A 41 -10.06 -2.62 -5.31
C THR A 41 -9.83 -2.03 -3.92
N GLN A 42 -10.71 -1.12 -3.48
CA GLN A 42 -10.72 -0.56 -2.13
C GLN A 42 -10.90 -1.57 -0.99
N ASN A 43 -11.26 -2.83 -1.27
CA ASN A 43 -11.32 -3.91 -0.28
C ASN A 43 -9.96 -4.59 -0.11
N LEU A 44 -9.06 -4.48 -1.09
CA LEU A 44 -7.68 -4.94 -1.02
C LEU A 44 -6.79 -3.81 -0.50
N ARG A 45 -7.07 -3.36 0.72
CA ARG A 45 -6.35 -2.28 1.43
C ARG A 45 -5.00 -2.73 1.97
N LEU A 46 -4.17 -3.37 1.15
CA LEU A 46 -2.84 -3.82 1.58
C LEU A 46 -1.88 -2.63 1.73
N PHE A 47 -1.96 -1.70 0.78
CA PHE A 47 -1.11 -0.50 0.71
C PHE A 47 -1.90 0.81 0.87
N ASP A 48 -3.18 0.73 1.28
CA ASP A 48 -4.11 1.86 1.41
C ASP A 48 -4.80 1.81 2.78
N SER A 49 -4.14 2.30 3.82
CA SER A 49 -4.70 2.31 5.17
C SER A 49 -4.92 3.73 5.68
N PRO A 50 -6.13 4.30 5.54
CA PRO A 50 -6.45 5.54 6.23
C PRO A 50 -6.45 5.29 7.75
N MET A 51 -5.71 6.11 8.49
CA MET A 51 -5.68 6.11 9.97
C MET A 51 -5.08 4.84 10.62
N ASN A 52 -4.13 4.17 9.97
CA ASN A 52 -3.38 3.01 10.51
C ASN A 52 -4.22 1.76 10.83
N LYS A 53 -5.35 1.53 10.12
CA LYS A 53 -6.18 0.32 10.27
C LYS A 53 -6.20 -0.56 9.02
N GLY A 54 -5.89 -1.85 9.14
CA GLY A 54 -5.69 -2.75 7.99
C GLY A 54 -4.42 -2.39 7.21
N GLY A 55 -3.85 -3.31 6.43
CA GLY A 55 -2.72 -3.11 5.49
C GLY A 55 -1.47 -3.88 5.90
N LEU A 56 -0.33 -3.56 5.30
CA LEU A 56 0.96 -4.18 5.65
C LEU A 56 1.43 -3.86 7.07
N THR A 57 1.74 -4.89 7.86
CA THR A 57 2.42 -4.78 9.15
C THR A 57 3.93 -4.91 8.99
N PHE A 58 4.68 -4.26 9.89
CA PHE A 58 6.13 -4.40 10.00
C PHE A 58 6.44 -4.78 11.44
N THR A 59 6.79 -6.03 11.69
CA THR A 59 7.03 -6.56 13.04
C THR A 59 8.52 -6.72 13.27
N ASP A 60 9.06 -6.04 14.30
CA ASP A 60 10.44 -6.24 14.73
C ASP A 60 10.63 -7.72 15.12
N THR A 61 11.57 -8.40 14.46
CA THR A 61 11.80 -9.84 14.65
C THR A 61 12.41 -10.17 16.01
N GLU A 62 13.07 -9.21 16.67
CA GLU A 62 13.68 -9.39 17.98
C GLU A 62 12.64 -9.22 19.11
N THR A 63 11.84 -8.15 19.03
CA THR A 63 10.92 -7.77 20.11
C THR A 63 9.48 -8.25 19.90
N GLY A 64 9.11 -8.60 18.65
CA GLY A 64 7.75 -8.90 18.25
C GLY A 64 6.82 -7.67 18.21
N ALA A 65 7.36 -6.46 18.42
CA ALA A 65 6.59 -5.22 18.39
C ALA A 65 6.34 -4.78 16.94
N GLU A 66 5.11 -4.36 16.65
CA GLU A 66 4.80 -3.75 15.36
C GLU A 66 5.29 -2.29 15.32
N ALA A 67 6.08 -1.96 14.30
CA ALA A 67 6.46 -0.58 14.02
C ALA A 67 5.21 0.22 13.66
N ARG A 68 5.11 1.43 14.24
CA ARG A 68 4.02 2.35 13.89
C ARG A 68 4.10 2.69 12.41
N ARG A 69 2.99 2.60 11.70
CA ARG A 69 2.95 2.87 10.26
C ARG A 69 3.00 4.38 10.00
N ASN A 70 3.82 4.80 9.04
CA ASN A 70 3.88 6.20 8.57
C ASN A 70 3.16 6.44 7.23
N THR A 71 2.16 5.60 6.93
CA THR A 71 1.31 5.67 5.74
C THR A 71 1.99 5.12 4.47
N ILE A 72 1.52 3.96 4.00
CA ILE A 72 1.55 3.66 2.56
C ILE A 72 0.14 4.01 2.06
N PHE A 73 0.10 4.84 1.03
CA PHE A 73 -1.09 5.24 0.31
C PHE A 73 -0.77 5.05 -1.17
N ILE A 74 -1.50 4.18 -1.84
CA ILE A 74 -1.57 4.01 -3.29
C ILE A 74 -3.03 4.18 -3.65
N CYS A 75 -3.48 5.44 -3.83
CA CYS A 75 -4.86 5.77 -4.17
C CYS A 75 -5.42 4.83 -5.26
N GLY A 76 -6.19 3.83 -4.86
CA GLY A 76 -7.09 3.14 -5.78
C GLY A 76 -8.24 4.08 -6.15
N PRO A 77 -8.76 4.03 -7.39
CA PRO A 77 -9.94 4.80 -7.73
C PRO A 77 -11.08 4.40 -6.78
N GLY A 78 -11.71 5.42 -6.16
CA GLY A 78 -12.84 5.21 -5.27
C GLY A 78 -13.97 4.47 -6.00
N HIS A 79 -14.56 3.49 -5.34
CA HIS A 79 -15.76 2.83 -5.84
C HIS A 79 -17.00 3.59 -5.41
N GLU A 80 -17.86 3.93 -6.38
CA GLU A 80 -19.26 4.26 -6.12
C GLU A 80 -20.17 3.39 -7.03
N GLY A 81 -21.01 2.55 -6.42
CA GLY A 81 -22.19 1.96 -7.06
C GLY A 81 -22.06 0.53 -7.57
N SER A 82 -22.70 0.21 -8.69
CA SER A 82 -22.69 -1.16 -9.26
C SER A 82 -21.49 -1.36 -10.19
N LEU A 83 -21.05 -2.60 -10.42
CA LEU A 83 -20.02 -2.89 -11.43
C LEU A 83 -20.55 -2.54 -12.83
N ARG A 84 -19.85 -1.69 -13.56
CA ARG A 84 -20.18 -1.14 -14.89
C ARG A 84 -18.93 -1.02 -15.75
N GLU A 85 -19.12 -0.88 -17.06
CA GLU A 85 -17.99 -0.72 -17.99
C GLU A 85 -17.19 0.56 -17.72
N ASP A 86 -17.85 1.62 -17.28
CA ASP A 86 -17.23 2.93 -17.00
C ASP A 86 -16.45 2.96 -15.68
N ASN A 87 -16.73 2.05 -14.73
CA ASN A 87 -16.04 1.97 -13.44
C ASN A 87 -15.32 0.64 -13.20
N LYS A 88 -15.17 -0.21 -14.22
CA LYS A 88 -14.56 -1.54 -14.08
C LYS A 88 -13.12 -1.50 -13.54
N GLY A 89 -12.40 -0.39 -13.75
CA GLY A 89 -11.06 -0.16 -13.18
C GLY A 89 -11.05 -0.02 -11.65
N CYS A 90 -12.21 0.17 -11.01
CA CYS A 90 -12.37 0.17 -9.55
C CYS A 90 -12.57 -1.24 -8.98
N PHE A 91 -12.52 -2.28 -9.82
CA PHE A 91 -12.71 -3.67 -9.43
C PHE A 91 -11.48 -4.50 -9.80
N LEU A 92 -11.23 -5.53 -9.00
CA LEU A 92 -10.19 -6.52 -9.24
C LEU A 92 -10.84 -7.90 -9.29
N THR A 93 -10.41 -8.72 -10.25
CA THR A 93 -10.75 -10.14 -10.31
C THR A 93 -9.52 -10.97 -9.96
N LEU A 94 -9.70 -11.91 -9.04
CA LEU A 94 -8.73 -12.99 -8.80
C LEU A 94 -9.28 -14.28 -9.40
N HIS A 95 -8.44 -14.98 -10.15
CA HIS A 95 -8.77 -16.28 -10.73
C HIS A 95 -8.10 -17.42 -9.96
N PRO A 96 -8.76 -18.57 -9.76
CA PRO A 96 -8.13 -19.75 -9.19
C PRO A 96 -6.90 -20.17 -9.99
N GLY A 97 -5.80 -20.48 -9.31
CA GLY A 97 -4.55 -20.92 -9.93
C GLY A 97 -3.79 -19.84 -10.70
N GLN A 98 -4.25 -18.58 -10.68
CA GLN A 98 -3.52 -17.46 -11.28
C GLN A 98 -2.92 -16.57 -10.19
N LYS A 99 -1.68 -16.16 -10.43
CA LYS A 99 -0.97 -15.20 -9.60
C LYS A 99 -1.40 -13.79 -9.95
N HIS A 100 -1.77 -13.00 -8.94
CA HIS A 100 -1.96 -11.56 -9.08
C HIS A 100 -0.96 -10.82 -8.20
N THR A 101 -0.12 -9.99 -8.80
CA THR A 101 0.92 -9.24 -8.07
C THR A 101 0.45 -7.81 -7.83
N VAL A 102 0.53 -7.37 -6.57
CA VAL A 102 0.40 -5.96 -6.19
C VAL A 102 1.73 -5.48 -5.63
N GLU A 103 2.16 -4.29 -6.02
CA GLU A 103 3.47 -3.75 -5.64
C GLU A 103 3.34 -2.32 -5.12
N ALA A 104 4.20 -1.98 -4.17
CA ALA A 104 4.35 -0.63 -3.66
C ALA A 104 5.82 -0.23 -3.65
N CYS A 105 6.12 0.93 -4.24
CA CYS A 105 7.42 1.55 -4.14
C CYS A 105 7.45 2.55 -2.98
N ILE A 106 8.48 2.43 -2.17
CA ILE A 106 8.93 3.46 -1.25
C ILE A 106 10.06 4.19 -1.96
N SER A 107 9.87 5.48 -2.22
CA SER A 107 10.82 6.34 -2.94
C SER A 107 11.23 7.50 -2.04
N ARG A 108 12.46 7.98 -2.21
CA ARG A 108 12.91 9.24 -1.61
C ARG A 108 12.13 10.43 -2.20
N MET A 109 11.84 11.42 -1.37
CA MET A 109 11.20 12.67 -1.78
C MET A 109 12.08 13.86 -1.45
N GLU A 110 12.18 14.80 -2.38
CA GLU A 110 12.82 16.10 -2.14
C GLU A 110 11.94 16.88 -1.15
N THR A 111 12.56 17.37 -0.08
CA THR A 111 11.88 18.25 0.87
C THR A 111 12.77 19.39 1.32
N GLY A 112 12.16 20.51 1.71
CA GLY A 112 12.88 21.65 2.27
C GLY A 112 13.26 21.43 3.73
N VAL A 113 14.43 21.95 4.12
CA VAL A 113 14.92 21.90 5.51
C VAL A 113 14.33 23.04 6.34
N GLY A 114 13.53 22.71 7.35
CA GLY A 114 12.95 23.68 8.30
C GLY A 114 11.61 24.27 7.87
N VAL A 115 11.13 25.25 8.66
CA VAL A 115 9.86 25.95 8.39
C VAL A 115 10.14 27.22 7.59
N ILE A 116 9.44 27.39 6.48
CA ILE A 116 9.50 28.64 5.70
C ILE A 116 8.79 29.74 6.51
N GLN A 117 9.55 30.70 7.02
CA GLN A 117 9.01 31.89 7.68
C GLN A 117 8.89 33.03 6.69
N ILE A 118 7.67 33.51 6.44
CA ILE A 118 7.39 34.60 5.49
C ILE A 118 6.51 35.62 6.20
N PRO A 119 6.73 36.94 6.02
CA PRO A 119 5.94 37.95 6.70
C PRO A 119 4.43 37.84 6.42
N PRO A 120 3.57 38.23 7.37
CA PRO A 120 2.14 38.32 7.13
C PRO A 120 1.83 39.23 5.93
N GLY A 121 0.98 38.77 5.01
CA GLY A 121 0.63 39.51 3.78
C GLY A 121 1.52 39.20 2.57
N SER A 122 2.45 38.26 2.69
CA SER A 122 3.30 37.81 1.56
C SER A 122 2.47 37.19 0.43
N THR A 123 2.91 37.42 -0.79
CA THR A 123 2.32 36.90 -2.03
C THR A 123 2.68 35.44 -2.27
N ALA A 124 1.89 34.76 -3.11
CA ALA A 124 2.20 33.39 -3.55
C ALA A 124 3.55 33.28 -4.30
N LYS A 125 4.02 34.39 -4.91
CA LYS A 125 5.32 34.46 -5.57
C LYS A 125 6.45 34.45 -4.55
N GLU A 126 6.37 35.30 -3.52
CA GLU A 126 7.37 35.34 -2.43
C GLU A 126 7.40 34.01 -1.66
N TYR A 127 6.25 33.35 -1.49
CA TYR A 127 6.20 32.00 -0.91
C TYR A 127 6.95 30.97 -1.77
N ARG A 128 6.77 31.03 -3.09
CA ARG A 128 7.45 30.12 -4.02
C ARG A 128 8.95 30.36 -4.03
N GLU A 129 9.38 31.60 -4.11
CA GLU A 129 10.80 31.99 -4.07
C GLU A 129 11.46 31.54 -2.76
N ALA A 130 10.79 31.72 -1.62
CA ALA A 130 11.30 31.24 -0.33
C ALA A 130 11.41 29.71 -0.26
N ARG A 131 10.45 28.97 -0.86
CA ARG A 131 10.50 27.51 -0.97
C ARG A 131 11.61 27.01 -1.90
N GLU A 132 11.89 27.75 -2.97
CA GLU A 132 12.97 27.45 -3.93
C GLU A 132 14.35 27.75 -3.34
N ALA A 133 14.47 28.82 -2.55
CA ALA A 133 15.72 29.20 -1.87
C ALA A 133 16.04 28.33 -0.63
N GLN A 134 15.09 27.54 -0.14
CA GLN A 134 15.28 26.69 1.02
C GLN A 134 16.25 25.53 0.70
N PRO A 135 17.22 25.22 1.59
CA PRO A 135 18.04 24.02 1.45
C PRO A 135 17.17 22.78 1.30
N LYS A 136 17.56 21.87 0.41
CA LYS A 136 16.85 20.63 0.15
C LYS A 136 17.55 19.47 0.85
N VAL A 137 16.77 18.47 1.21
CA VAL A 137 17.23 17.16 1.66
C VAL A 137 16.37 16.09 1.01
N TRP A 138 16.94 14.92 0.83
CA TRP A 138 16.17 13.73 0.55
C TRP A 138 15.58 13.19 1.86
N LYS A 139 14.28 12.89 1.86
CA LYS A 139 13.64 12.19 2.97
C LYS A 139 12.86 10.98 2.50
N TRP A 140 12.85 9.97 3.37
CA TRP A 140 12.10 8.73 3.21
C TRP A 140 10.88 8.72 4.13
N TRP A 141 9.85 9.53 3.81
CA TRP A 141 8.70 9.76 4.72
C TRP A 141 7.98 8.48 5.17
N LYS A 142 8.02 7.41 4.36
CA LYS A 142 7.37 6.14 4.69
C LYS A 142 8.21 5.22 5.61
N ALA A 143 9.47 5.57 5.89
CA ALA A 143 10.40 4.76 6.68
C ALA A 143 10.74 5.36 8.06
N GLU A 144 10.20 6.54 8.40
CA GLU A 144 10.57 7.32 9.59
C GLU A 144 10.45 6.55 10.94
N ASN A 145 9.54 5.57 11.08
CA ASN A 145 9.37 4.78 12.30
C ASN A 145 10.14 3.44 12.33
N LEU A 146 10.88 3.13 11.26
CA LEU A 146 11.69 1.91 11.20
C LEU A 146 13.10 2.23 11.70
N GLU A 147 13.51 1.63 12.81
CA GLU A 147 14.77 1.93 13.51
C GLU A 147 15.99 1.35 12.76
N ASN A 148 17.15 2.00 12.91
CA ASN A 148 18.38 1.53 12.29
C ASN A 148 18.81 0.17 12.85
N ASP A 149 19.41 -0.67 12.01
CA ASP A 149 19.92 -2.02 12.33
C ASP A 149 18.85 -3.01 12.84
N LYS A 150 17.57 -2.62 12.82
CA LYS A 150 16.45 -3.51 13.14
C LYS A 150 16.00 -4.29 11.91
N THR A 151 15.61 -5.54 12.15
CA THR A 151 15.05 -6.41 11.13
C THR A 151 13.54 -6.51 11.34
N TYR A 152 12.80 -6.28 10.27
CA TYR A 152 11.34 -6.28 10.27
C TYR A 152 10.82 -7.39 9.37
N SER A 153 9.87 -8.18 9.89
CA SER A 153 9.04 -9.09 9.11
C SER A 153 7.84 -8.35 8.56
N VAL A 154 7.62 -8.46 7.25
CA VAL A 154 6.48 -7.86 6.55
C VAL A 154 5.31 -8.83 6.61
N GLY A 155 4.19 -8.37 7.15
CA GLY A 155 2.95 -9.14 7.25
C GLY A 155 1.75 -8.38 6.73
N VAL A 156 0.56 -8.97 6.90
CA VAL A 156 -0.72 -8.35 6.57
C VAL A 156 -1.58 -8.31 7.84
N ASP A 157 -2.16 -7.15 8.11
CA ASP A 157 -3.05 -6.95 9.25
C ASP A 157 -4.31 -7.82 9.14
N LYS A 158 -4.81 -8.31 10.27
CA LYS A 158 -5.98 -9.20 10.30
C LYS A 158 -7.26 -8.50 9.82
N GLU A 159 -7.34 -7.18 9.88
CA GLU A 159 -8.46 -6.39 9.35
C GLU A 159 -8.39 -6.22 7.81
N SER A 160 -7.26 -6.54 7.17
CA SER A 160 -7.14 -6.61 5.70
C SER A 160 -7.85 -7.83 5.15
N THR A 161 -9.16 -7.69 5.02
CA THR A 161 -10.06 -8.71 4.50
C THR A 161 -10.93 -8.13 3.39
N ILE A 162 -11.29 -8.98 2.43
CA ILE A 162 -12.28 -8.58 1.43
C ILE A 162 -13.66 -8.83 2.04
N LYS A 163 -14.38 -7.74 2.30
CA LYS A 163 -15.67 -7.77 3.01
C LYS A 163 -16.84 -8.11 2.10
N GLN A 164 -16.71 -7.80 0.82
CA GLN A 164 -17.76 -8.02 -0.17
C GLN A 164 -17.16 -8.31 -1.55
N TRP A 165 -17.79 -9.25 -2.26
CA TRP A 165 -17.30 -9.74 -3.55
C TRP A 165 -18.41 -10.39 -4.38
N PHE A 166 -18.25 -10.42 -5.69
CA PHE A 166 -19.04 -11.19 -6.62
C PHE A 166 -18.34 -12.51 -6.94
N GLU A 167 -19.13 -13.57 -7.11
CA GLU A 167 -18.64 -14.81 -7.72
C GLU A 167 -18.70 -14.68 -9.24
N GLY A 168 -17.57 -14.97 -9.89
CA GLY A 168 -17.37 -14.81 -11.32
C GLY A 168 -16.30 -13.77 -11.66
N SER A 169 -15.82 -13.85 -12.90
CA SER A 169 -14.88 -12.89 -13.46
C SER A 169 -15.56 -11.57 -13.83
N MET A 170 -14.79 -10.50 -13.94
CA MET A 170 -15.29 -9.19 -14.36
C MET A 170 -16.00 -9.29 -15.73
N GLU A 171 -15.44 -10.03 -16.68
CA GLU A 171 -15.99 -10.20 -18.02
C GLU A 171 -17.32 -10.95 -18.00
N GLU A 172 -17.46 -11.97 -17.16
CA GLU A 172 -18.72 -12.69 -16.97
C GLU A 172 -19.78 -11.80 -16.33
N LEU A 173 -19.40 -11.01 -15.32
CA LEU A 173 -20.30 -10.14 -14.60
C LEU A 173 -20.79 -8.98 -15.47
N LEU A 174 -19.92 -8.39 -16.31
CA LEU A 174 -20.29 -7.29 -17.20
C LEU A 174 -21.31 -7.70 -18.27
N ARG A 175 -21.37 -9.00 -18.63
CA ARG A 175 -22.40 -9.57 -19.53
C ARG A 175 -23.75 -9.74 -18.85
N LYS A 176 -23.82 -9.69 -17.51
CA LYS A 176 -25.08 -9.81 -16.76
C LYS A 176 -25.86 -8.49 -16.71
N PRO A 177 -27.19 -8.53 -16.54
CA PRO A 177 -28.00 -7.34 -16.28
C PRO A 177 -27.47 -6.53 -15.10
N LEU A 178 -27.60 -5.19 -15.14
CA LEU A 178 -27.12 -4.30 -14.07
C LEU A 178 -27.68 -4.67 -12.69
N ALA A 179 -28.93 -5.14 -12.63
CA ALA A 179 -29.60 -5.57 -11.40
C ALA A 179 -28.97 -6.81 -10.71
N GLU A 180 -28.06 -7.52 -11.40
CA GLU A 180 -27.32 -8.67 -10.86
C GLU A 180 -25.91 -8.32 -10.37
N ARG A 181 -25.46 -7.09 -10.60
CA ARG A 181 -24.09 -6.62 -10.32
C ARG A 181 -24.07 -5.36 -9.45
N THR A 182 -25.03 -5.27 -8.54
CA THR A 182 -25.15 -4.23 -7.51
C THR A 182 -24.44 -4.65 -6.21
N ASP A 183 -24.14 -3.69 -5.34
CA ASP A 183 -23.50 -3.98 -4.04
C ASP A 183 -24.34 -4.93 -3.18
N GLU A 184 -25.67 -4.88 -3.27
CA GLU A 184 -26.57 -5.78 -2.54
C GLU A 184 -26.48 -7.23 -3.01
N ARG A 185 -26.03 -7.44 -4.25
CA ARG A 185 -25.83 -8.78 -4.85
C ARG A 185 -24.48 -9.38 -4.51
N MET A 186 -23.55 -8.61 -3.95
CA MET A 186 -22.28 -9.15 -3.48
C MET A 186 -22.48 -10.10 -2.30
N LYS A 187 -21.69 -11.17 -2.28
CA LYS A 187 -21.52 -12.02 -1.11
C LYS A 187 -20.79 -11.22 -0.03
N LYS A 188 -21.24 -11.35 1.22
CA LYS A 188 -20.71 -10.64 2.41
C LYS A 188 -19.85 -11.53 3.31
N GLU A 189 -19.49 -12.71 2.82
CA GLU A 189 -18.56 -13.61 3.50
C GLU A 189 -17.14 -13.01 3.44
N LEU A 190 -16.49 -12.93 4.60
CA LEU A 190 -15.13 -12.38 4.70
C LEU A 190 -14.13 -13.30 3.98
N VAL A 191 -13.36 -12.74 3.05
CA VAL A 191 -12.21 -13.42 2.45
C VAL A 191 -10.96 -12.97 3.19
N VAL A 192 -10.32 -13.92 3.87
CA VAL A 192 -9.09 -13.68 4.64
C VAL A 192 -7.88 -13.78 3.72
N ILE A 193 -6.91 -12.88 3.94
CA ILE A 193 -5.60 -12.91 3.31
C ILE A 193 -4.62 -13.54 4.30
N ASN A 194 -4.11 -14.72 3.97
CA ASN A 194 -3.17 -15.46 4.78
C ASN A 194 -1.77 -15.30 4.20
N VAL A 195 -0.85 -14.71 4.98
CA VAL A 195 0.56 -14.64 4.60
C VAL A 195 1.18 -16.01 4.82
N THR A 196 1.43 -16.74 3.73
CA THR A 196 2.08 -18.07 3.75
C THR A 196 3.59 -17.96 3.54
N GLN A 197 4.05 -16.86 2.95
CA GLN A 197 5.46 -16.52 2.83
C GLN A 197 5.65 -15.04 3.15
N ALA A 198 6.26 -14.75 4.31
CA ALA A 198 6.62 -13.39 4.70
C ALA A 198 7.99 -13.00 4.14
N ALA A 199 8.21 -11.70 3.95
CA ALA A 199 9.53 -11.16 3.66
C ALA A 199 10.12 -10.54 4.92
N GLU A 200 11.45 -10.48 4.99
CA GLU A 200 12.17 -9.75 6.03
C GLU A 200 13.13 -8.76 5.40
N PHE A 201 13.35 -7.64 6.08
CA PHE A 201 14.40 -6.71 5.71
C PHE A 201 15.05 -6.05 6.92
N THR A 202 16.32 -5.72 6.79
CA THR A 202 17.07 -4.95 7.77
C THR A 202 17.14 -3.48 7.34
N MET A 203 16.84 -2.57 8.25
CA MET A 203 16.97 -1.14 8.01
C MET A 203 18.43 -0.70 8.10
N LYS A 204 18.85 0.11 7.12
CA LYS A 204 20.12 0.84 7.18
C LYS A 204 19.86 2.33 6.97
N ARG A 205 20.23 3.13 7.95
CA ARG A 205 20.01 4.58 7.98
C ARG A 205 21.34 5.33 8.07
N PRO A 206 21.47 6.46 7.36
CA PRO A 206 22.60 7.37 7.51
C PRO A 206 22.54 8.17 8.83
N ASP A 207 21.33 8.53 9.27
CA ASP A 207 21.07 9.33 10.47
C ASP A 207 19.74 8.95 11.18
N SER A 208 19.48 9.57 12.33
CA SER A 208 18.32 9.24 13.16
C SER A 208 16.98 9.69 12.58
N ASP A 209 16.94 10.73 11.74
CA ASP A 209 15.71 11.21 11.11
C ASP A 209 15.49 10.69 9.68
N GLY A 210 16.41 9.85 9.18
CA GLY A 210 16.32 9.21 7.87
C GLY A 210 16.52 10.19 6.72
N SER A 211 17.22 11.29 6.98
CA SER A 211 17.51 12.34 6.02
C SER A 211 18.86 12.12 5.36
N LEU A 212 18.98 12.62 4.12
CA LEU A 212 20.24 12.68 3.41
C LEU A 212 20.43 14.07 2.85
N ASP A 213 21.64 14.60 3.03
CA ASP A 213 22.05 15.84 2.39
C ASP A 213 21.80 15.75 0.88
N TRP A 214 21.15 16.78 0.35
CA TRP A 214 20.94 16.91 -1.08
C TRP A 214 22.17 17.59 -1.73
N PRO A 215 22.81 16.98 -2.74
CA PRO A 215 23.92 17.61 -3.47
C PRO A 215 23.50 18.75 -4.40
#